data_AF-A0A2M7A881-F1
#
_entry.id   AF-A0A2M7A881-F1
#
_cell.length_a   1.000
_cell.length_b   1.000
_cell.length_c   1.000
_cell.angle_alpha   90.00
_cell.angle_beta   90.00
_cell.angle_gamma   90.00
#
_symmetry.space_group_name_H-M   'P 1'
#
loop_
_entity.id
_entity.type
_entity.pdbx_description
1 polymer ?
#
loop_
_entity_poly.entity_id
_entity_poly.type
_entity_poly.pdbx_seq_one_letter_code
_entity_poly.pdbx_strand_id
1 'polypeptide(L)'
;MARVKFRAERWLKTKANEFESEAARGLHVAADHYTQIAEDCMKDLTCPWDPALGPNRFDDWTSELRSTQITRLEAAREHDRAAINAIQKALEVME
;
A
#
# COMPACT_ATOMS: atom_id res chain seq x y z
N MET A 1 6.65 16.50 8.52
CA MET A 1 6.12 15.35 7.76
C MET A 1 5.53 14.37 8.77
N ALA A 2 4.19 14.27 8.86
CA ALA A 2 3.53 13.42 9.84
C ALA A 2 3.81 11.95 9.51
N ARG A 3 4.35 11.17 10.46
CA ARG A 3 4.50 9.72 10.31
C ARG A 3 3.11 9.09 10.20
N VAL A 4 2.72 8.69 8.99
CA VAL A 4 1.54 7.86 8.77
C VAL A 4 1.80 6.53 9.51
N LYS A 5 0.94 6.20 10.48
CA LYS A 5 1.07 4.95 11.23
C LYS A 5 0.39 3.84 10.43
N PHE A 6 1.18 2.99 9.78
CA PHE A 6 0.69 1.86 9.01
C PHE A 6 0.31 0.71 9.95
N ARG A 7 -1.00 0.56 10.22
CA ARG A 7 -1.52 -0.49 11.12
C ARG A 7 -1.21 -1.89 10.58
N ALA A 8 -1.30 -2.09 9.27
CA ALA A 8 -1.01 -3.36 8.62
C ALA A 8 0.49 -3.72 8.70
N GLU A 9 1.39 -2.81 8.33
CA GLU A 9 2.84 -3.00 8.43
C GLU A 9 3.25 -3.40 9.85
N ARG A 10 2.84 -2.62 10.85
CA ARG A 10 3.21 -2.88 12.24
C ARG A 10 2.71 -4.24 12.70
N TRP A 11 1.49 -4.59 12.35
CA TRP A 11 0.91 -5.88 12.72
C TRP A 11 1.66 -7.04 12.04
N LEU A 12 1.95 -6.95 10.74
CA LEU A 12 2.69 -7.97 9.98
C LEU A 12 4.12 -8.14 10.52
N LYS A 13 4.84 -7.04 10.78
CA LYS A 13 6.18 -7.07 11.38
C LYS A 13 6.17 -7.66 12.79
N THR A 14 5.11 -7.43 13.56
CA THR A 14 4.95 -8.04 14.89
C THR A 14 4.71 -9.54 14.76
N LYS A 15 3.84 -9.95 13.82
CA LYS A 15 3.52 -11.34 13.56
C LYS A 15 4.70 -12.14 13.03
N ALA A 16 5.55 -11.52 12.21
CA ALA A 16 6.78 -12.14 11.72
C ALA A 16 7.69 -12.66 12.84
N ASN A 17 7.68 -12.03 14.02
CA ASN A 17 8.48 -12.48 15.18
C ASN A 17 7.97 -13.80 15.81
N GLU A 18 6.77 -14.26 15.45
CA GLU A 18 6.21 -15.52 15.95
C GLU A 18 6.63 -16.73 15.09
N PHE A 19 7.31 -16.51 13.95
CA PHE A 19 7.67 -17.55 12.99
C PHE A 19 9.16 -17.56 12.67
N GLU A 20 9.66 -18.70 12.19
CA GLU A 20 11.05 -18.84 11.75
C GLU A 20 11.22 -18.55 10.24
N SER A 21 12.45 -18.18 9.88
CA SER A 21 13.03 -18.01 8.54
C SER A 21 12.09 -17.51 7.43
N GLU A 22 11.50 -18.42 6.66
CA GLU A 22 10.81 -18.15 5.40
C GLU A 22 9.41 -17.54 5.60
N ALA A 23 8.67 -18.05 6.60
CA ALA A 23 7.38 -17.49 7.01
C ALA A 23 7.52 -16.04 7.48
N ALA A 24 8.51 -15.78 8.35
CA ALA A 24 8.82 -14.44 8.84
C ALA A 24 9.23 -13.49 7.69
N ARG A 25 10.04 -13.98 6.75
CA ARG A 25 10.45 -13.21 5.56
C ARG A 25 9.26 -12.83 4.68
N GLY A 26 8.33 -13.76 4.43
CA GLY A 26 7.12 -13.48 3.65
C GLY A 26 6.25 -12.39 4.29
N LEU A 27 6.07 -12.44 5.61
CA LEU A 27 5.36 -11.41 6.37
C LEU A 27 6.06 -10.04 6.35
N HIS A 28 7.39 -10.00 6.39
CA HIS A 28 8.15 -8.75 6.23
C HIS A 28 7.99 -8.14 4.84
N VAL A 29 8.07 -8.96 3.78
CA VAL A 29 7.86 -8.50 2.40
C VAL A 29 6.44 -7.94 2.23
N ALA A 30 5.43 -8.61 2.78
CA ALA A 30 4.06 -8.12 2.75
C ALA A 30 3.92 -6.77 3.50
N ALA A 31 4.59 -6.62 4.65
CA ALA A 31 4.59 -5.38 5.42
C ALA A 31 5.17 -4.22 4.61
N ASP A 32 6.30 -4.45 3.95
CA ASP A 32 6.98 -3.43 3.15
C ASP A 32 6.14 -3.01 1.94
N HIS A 33 5.44 -3.95 1.29
CA HIS A 33 4.49 -3.61 0.22
C HIS A 33 3.33 -2.75 0.71
N TYR A 34 2.75 -3.04 1.89
CA TYR A 34 1.68 -2.20 2.44
C TYR A 34 2.16 -0.80 2.85
N THR A 35 3.41 -0.68 3.31
CA THR A 35 4.04 0.64 3.53
C THR A 35 4.18 1.39 2.22
N GLN A 36 4.69 0.72 1.17
CA GLN A 36 4.90 1.34 -0.13
C GLN A 36 3.60 1.84 -0.78
N ILE A 37 2.49 1.09 -0.65
CA ILE A 37 1.17 1.55 -1.11
C ILE A 37 0.86 2.93 -0.56
N ALA A 38 1.03 3.09 0.74
CA ALA A 38 0.60 4.31 1.40
C ALA A 38 1.59 5.46 1.17
N GLU A 39 2.88 5.19 1.06
CA GLU A 39 3.89 6.17 0.65
C GLU A 39 3.64 6.67 -0.78
N ASP A 40 3.40 5.77 -1.73
CA ASP A 40 3.15 6.12 -3.13
C ASP A 40 1.79 6.81 -3.32
N CYS A 41 0.76 6.38 -2.59
CA CYS A 41 -0.54 7.06 -2.61
C CYS A 41 -0.42 8.51 -2.11
N MET A 42 0.41 8.74 -1.09
CA MET A 42 0.63 10.07 -0.50
C MET A 42 1.69 10.89 -1.24
N LYS A 43 2.39 10.32 -2.22
CA LYS A 43 3.45 10.99 -2.94
C LYS A 43 2.91 12.24 -3.63
N ASP A 44 3.61 13.35 -3.38
CA ASP A 44 3.27 14.69 -3.88
C ASP A 44 1.92 15.22 -3.38
N LEU A 45 1.32 14.60 -2.36
CA LEU A 45 0.09 15.06 -1.72
C LEU A 45 0.39 15.67 -0.35
N THR A 46 -0.26 16.78 -0.05
CA THR A 46 -0.23 17.41 1.27
C THR A 46 -1.28 16.80 2.21
N CYS A 47 -2.36 16.24 1.64
CA CYS A 47 -3.50 15.69 2.33
C CYS A 47 -4.06 14.46 1.57
N PRO A 48 -4.59 13.43 2.26
CA PRO A 48 -5.23 12.27 1.61
C PRO A 48 -6.41 12.60 0.70
N TRP A 49 -6.98 13.81 0.83
CA TRP A 49 -8.09 14.31 0.01
C TRP A 49 -7.63 15.05 -1.26
N ASP A 50 -6.34 15.37 -1.39
CA ASP A 50 -5.76 16.04 -2.56
C ASP A 50 -5.87 15.26 -3.90
N PRO A 51 -5.97 13.91 -3.96
CA PRO A 51 -6.11 13.23 -5.25
C PRO A 51 -7.50 13.41 -5.86
N ALA A 52 -8.49 13.85 -5.07
CA ALA A 52 -9.82 14.19 -5.55
C ALA A 52 -9.97 15.70 -5.69
N LEU A 53 -10.48 16.14 -6.85
CA LEU A 53 -10.99 17.49 -6.95
C LEU A 53 -12.16 17.66 -5.99
N GLY A 54 -12.21 18.80 -5.30
CA GLY A 54 -13.30 19.11 -4.36
C GLY A 54 -14.68 19.07 -5.04
N PRO A 55 -15.77 18.96 -4.27
CA PRO A 55 -17.12 18.68 -4.78
C PRO A 55 -17.64 19.70 -5.81
N ASN A 56 -17.11 20.92 -5.81
CA ASN A 56 -17.51 21.99 -6.75
C ASN A 56 -16.62 22.09 -8.00
N ARG A 57 -15.73 21.12 -8.23
CA ARG A 57 -14.72 21.15 -9.30
C ARG A 57 -14.85 19.96 -10.26
N PHE A 58 -16.07 19.44 -10.42
CA PHE A 58 -16.32 18.30 -11.29
C PHE A 58 -15.89 18.56 -12.75
N ASP A 59 -16.16 19.75 -13.26
CA ASP A 59 -15.83 20.13 -14.64
C ASP A 59 -14.33 20.33 -14.88
N ASP A 60 -13.53 20.44 -13.81
CA ASP A 60 -12.07 20.60 -13.89
C ASP A 60 -11.35 19.26 -14.12
N TRP A 61 -12.07 18.13 -14.15
CA TRP A 61 -11.48 16.82 -14.43
C TRP A 61 -11.04 16.71 -15.89
N THR A 62 -9.75 16.94 -16.14
CA THR A 62 -9.12 16.68 -17.43
C THR A 62 -8.82 15.19 -17.62
N SER A 63 -8.64 14.75 -18.87
CA SER A 63 -8.18 13.39 -19.17
C SER A 63 -6.81 13.07 -18.55
N GLU A 64 -5.93 14.08 -18.45
CA GLU A 64 -4.62 13.95 -17.83
C GLU A 64 -4.71 13.70 -16.32
N LEU A 65 -5.58 14.43 -15.62
CA LEU A 65 -5.85 14.21 -14.20
C LEU A 65 -6.40 12.80 -13.96
N ARG A 66 -7.36 12.35 -14.79
CA ARG A 66 -7.90 10.98 -14.70
C ARG A 66 -6.81 9.94 -14.91
N SER A 67 -6.00 10.09 -15.96
CA SER A 67 -4.89 9.17 -16.25
C SER A 67 -3.91 9.09 -15.07
N THR A 68 -3.57 10.23 -14.48
CA THR A 68 -2.67 10.29 -13.32
C THR A 68 -3.24 9.54 -12.12
N GLN A 69 -4.53 9.72 -11.81
CA GLN A 69 -5.16 9.01 -10.70
C GLN A 69 -5.30 7.51 -10.98
N ILE A 70 -5.59 7.11 -12.22
CA ILE A 70 -5.62 5.71 -12.63
C ILE A 70 -4.24 5.07 -12.41
N THR A 71 -3.17 5.70 -12.89
CA THR A 71 -1.80 5.17 -12.71
C THR A 71 -1.43 5.02 -11.23
N ARG A 72 -1.79 5.99 -10.38
CA ARG A 72 -1.59 5.89 -8.92
C ARG A 72 -2.31 4.68 -8.33
N LEU A 73 -3.58 4.47 -8.69
CA LEU A 73 -4.37 3.33 -8.22
C LEU A 73 -3.83 2.00 -8.76
N GLU A 74 -3.38 1.94 -10.00
CA GLU A 74 -2.78 0.74 -10.59
C GLU A 74 -1.47 0.35 -9.89
N ALA A 75 -0.61 1.33 -9.59
CA ALA A 75 0.61 1.09 -8.81
C ALA A 75 0.29 0.55 -7.40
N ALA A 76 -0.69 1.15 -6.71
CA ALA A 76 -1.15 0.65 -5.42
C ALA A 76 -1.68 -0.79 -5.48
N ARG A 77 -2.43 -1.12 -6.54
CA ARG A 77 -2.94 -2.49 -6.76
C ARG A 77 -1.83 -3.50 -7.01
N GLU A 78 -0.74 -3.10 -7.64
CA GLU A 78 0.39 -4.02 -7.86
C GLU A 78 1.08 -4.40 -6.56
N HIS A 79 1.29 -3.43 -5.67
CA HIS A 79 1.78 -3.71 -4.32
C HIS A 79 0.81 -4.58 -3.51
N ASP A 80 -0.50 -4.37 -3.65
CA ASP A 80 -1.51 -5.20 -2.96
C ASP A 80 -1.44 -6.66 -3.42
N ARG A 81 -1.35 -6.90 -4.73
CA ARG A 81 -1.12 -8.26 -5.28
C ARG A 81 0.18 -8.87 -4.76
N ALA A 82 1.27 -8.10 -4.76
CA ALA A 82 2.55 -8.58 -4.29
C ALA A 82 2.54 -8.92 -2.79
N ALA A 83 1.86 -8.11 -1.96
CA ALA A 83 1.66 -8.37 -0.55
C ALA A 83 0.84 -9.64 -0.31
N ILE A 84 -0.28 -9.80 -1.02
CA ILE A 84 -1.13 -11.00 -0.94
C ILE A 84 -0.33 -12.25 -1.32
N ASN A 85 0.43 -12.21 -2.43
CA ASN A 85 1.26 -13.32 -2.86
C ASN A 85 2.35 -13.67 -1.81
N ALA A 86 2.93 -12.67 -1.16
CA ALA A 86 3.91 -12.88 -0.09
C ALA A 86 3.28 -13.52 1.15
N ILE A 87 2.05 -13.11 1.52
CA ILE A 87 1.27 -13.72 2.61
C ILE A 87 0.92 -15.16 2.27
N GLN A 88 0.45 -15.44 1.04
CA GLN A 88 0.12 -16.79 0.60
C GLN A 88 1.32 -17.74 0.71
N LYS A 89 2.49 -17.32 0.20
CA LYS A 89 3.74 -18.09 0.34
C LYS A 89 4.14 -18.28 1.80
N ALA A 90 3.94 -17.28 2.65
CA ALA A 90 4.23 -17.39 4.07
C ALA A 90 3.32 -18.44 4.73
N LEU A 91 2.03 -18.47 4.37
CA LEU A 91 1.07 -19.44 4.89
C LEU A 91 1.41 -20.87 4.48
N GLU A 92 1.87 -21.09 3.24
CA GLU A 92 2.28 -22.40 2.72
C GLU A 92 3.42 -23.06 3.51
N VAL A 93 4.27 -22.27 4.17
CA VAL A 93 5.41 -22.75 4.97
C VAL A 93 5.18 -22.63 6.49
N MET A 94 4.01 -22.15 6.90
CA MET A 94 3.57 -22.13 8.31
C MET A 94 2.81 -23.41 8.71
N GLU A 95 2.32 -24.17 7.72
CA GLU A 95 1.76 -25.52 7.88
C GLU A 95 2.88 -26.56 8.05
#